data_AF-A0A3N9X3R7-F1
#
_entry.id   AF-A0A3N9X3R7-F1
#
_cell.length_a   1.000
_cell.length_b   1.000
_cell.length_c   1.000
_cell.angle_alpha   90.00
_cell.angle_beta   90.00
_cell.angle_gamma   90.00
#
_symmetry.space_group_name_H-M   'P 1'
#
loop_
_entity.id
_entity.type
_entity.pdbx_description
1 polymer ?
#
loop_
_entity_poly.entity_id
_entity_poly.type
_entity_poly.pdbx_seq_one_letter_code
_entity_poly.pdbx_strand_id
1 'polypeptide(L)'
;MTEPQRRFTISVPPDVSQILESQGNRMASAYVTESVRRRKRVEQHKELLLAAGIHVSEQGVAEARARRLGVEAEWSPERFEAERAKIRAAMEAEMNGDDTAPRADAA
;
A
#
# COMPACT_ATOMS: atom_id res chain seq x y z
N MET A 1 13.45 1.15 25.45
CA MET A 1 12.36 1.63 26.32
C MET A 1 11.14 1.84 25.44
N THR A 2 10.03 1.16 25.69
CA THR A 2 8.78 1.35 24.92
C THR A 2 8.20 2.71 25.29
N GLU A 3 7.97 3.58 24.30
CA GLU A 3 7.34 4.88 24.52
C GLU A 3 5.96 4.71 25.18
N PRO A 4 5.56 5.62 26.08
CA PRO A 4 4.26 5.53 26.76
C PRO A 4 3.12 5.67 25.75
N GLN A 5 2.23 4.66 25.70
CA GLN A 5 1.02 4.72 24.88
C GLN A 5 0.06 5.78 25.41
N ARG A 6 -0.38 6.69 24.53
CA ARG A 6 -1.44 7.65 24.82
C ARG A 6 -2.79 7.07 24.37
N ARG A 7 -3.78 7.07 25.26
CA ARG A 7 -5.14 6.61 24.95
C ARG A 7 -6.01 7.79 24.52
N PHE A 8 -6.64 7.66 23.35
CA PHE A 8 -7.62 8.60 22.83
C PHE A 8 -8.97 7.89 22.67
N THR A 9 -10.06 8.57 23.05
CA THR A 9 -11.43 8.11 22.82
C THR A 9 -12.06 9.05 21.81
N ILE A 10 -12.63 8.50 20.74
CA ILE A 10 -13.26 9.25 19.67
C ILE A 10 -14.62 8.64 19.33
N SER A 11 -15.57 9.47 18.94
CA SER A 11 -16.79 9.02 18.28
C SER A 11 -16.52 8.88 16.79
N VAL A 12 -16.95 7.77 16.19
CA VAL A 12 -16.81 7.51 14.76
C VAL A 12 -18.18 7.30 14.11
N PRO A 13 -18.31 7.57 12.80
CA PRO A 13 -19.51 7.25 12.04
C PRO A 13 -19.89 5.76 12.07
N PRO A 14 -21.16 5.39 11.85
CA PRO A 14 -21.64 4.00 11.95
C PRO A 14 -20.96 3.02 10.98
N ASP A 15 -20.64 3.46 9.77
CA ASP A 15 -19.91 2.67 8.78
C ASP A 15 -18.49 2.36 9.27
N VAL A 16 -17.83 3.33 9.90
CA VAL A 16 -16.50 3.15 10.49
C VAL A 16 -16.56 2.24 11.72
N SER A 17 -17.55 2.40 12.60
CA SER A 17 -17.66 1.53 13.79
C SER A 17 -17.88 0.08 13.38
N GLN A 18 -18.73 -0.19 12.39
CA GLN A 18 -18.94 -1.54 11.86
C GLN A 18 -17.65 -2.16 11.31
N ILE A 19 -16.85 -1.39 10.57
CA ILE A 19 -15.54 -1.85 10.09
C ILE A 19 -14.63 -2.20 11.26
N LEU A 20 -14.53 -1.33 12.28
CA LEU A 20 -13.66 -1.59 13.44
C LEU A 20 -14.13 -2.79 14.27
N GLU A 21 -15.44 -2.97 14.44
CA GLU A 21 -16.04 -4.12 15.11
C GLU A 21 -15.74 -5.44 14.37
N SER A 22 -15.80 -5.43 13.03
CA SER A 22 -15.49 -6.61 12.19
C SER A 22 -14.04 -7.08 12.31
N GLN A 23 -13.09 -6.20 12.68
CA GLN A 23 -11.70 -6.59 12.94
C GLN A 23 -11.52 -7.27 14.30
N GLY A 24 -12.52 -7.16 15.19
CA GLY A 24 -12.45 -7.56 16.58
C GLY A 24 -11.78 -6.51 17.48
N ASN A 25 -12.29 -6.35 18.70
CA ASN A 25 -11.89 -5.28 19.64
C ASN A 25 -10.37 -5.18 19.90
N ARG A 26 -9.64 -6.31 19.85
CA ARG A 26 -8.18 -6.32 20.05
C ARG A 26 -7.39 -5.85 18.83
N MET A 27 -7.93 -6.03 17.62
CA MET A 27 -7.23 -5.67 16.38
C MET A 27 -7.66 -4.32 15.81
N ALA A 28 -8.77 -3.74 16.31
CA ALA A 28 -9.23 -2.41 15.89
C ALA A 28 -8.15 -1.32 16.04
N SER A 29 -7.43 -1.30 17.17
CA SER A 29 -6.35 -0.32 17.40
C SER A 29 -5.16 -0.53 16.44
N ALA A 30 -4.81 -1.78 16.15
CA ALA A 30 -3.77 -2.12 15.18
C ALA A 30 -4.18 -1.70 13.76
N TYR A 31 -5.43 -1.98 13.39
CA TYR A 31 -6.00 -1.58 12.10
C TYR A 31 -5.98 -0.06 11.91
N VAL A 32 -6.42 0.71 12.90
CA VAL A 32 -6.38 2.18 12.87
C VAL A 32 -4.94 2.67 12.77
N THR A 33 -4.04 2.10 13.58
CA THR A 33 -2.62 2.47 13.58
C THR A 33 -1.99 2.28 12.20
N GLU A 34 -2.19 1.11 11.58
CA GLU A 34 -1.63 0.84 10.26
C GLU A 34 -2.29 1.71 9.18
N SER A 35 -3.59 1.96 9.28
CA SER A 35 -4.30 2.85 8.35
C SER A 35 -3.77 4.28 8.40
N VAL A 36 -3.52 4.82 9.61
CA VAL A 36 -2.93 6.15 9.80
C VAL A 36 -1.50 6.19 9.25
N ARG A 37 -0.67 5.18 9.57
CA ARG A 37 0.71 5.08 9.06
C ARG A 37 0.73 5.01 7.54
N ARG A 38 -0.11 4.18 6.94
CA ARG A 38 -0.24 4.04 5.49
C ARG A 38 -0.63 5.37 4.84
N ARG A 39 -1.60 6.09 5.41
CA ARG A 39 -2.00 7.40 4.90
C ARG A 39 -0.85 8.40 4.97
N LYS A 40 -0.13 8.45 6.09
CA LYS A 40 1.03 9.34 6.26
C LYS A 40 2.13 9.03 5.24
N ARG A 41 2.44 7.75 4.98
CA ARG A 41 3.41 7.36 3.95
C ARG A 41 3.03 7.87 2.56
N VAL A 42 1.74 7.80 2.20
CA VAL A 42 1.24 8.31 0.91
C VAL A 42 1.38 9.82 0.82
N GLU A 43 0.99 10.56 1.87
CA GLU A 43 1.13 12.02 1.87
C GLU A 43 2.60 12.46 1.80
N GLN A 44 3.49 11.82 2.57
CA GLN A 44 4.93 12.06 2.48
C GLN A 44 5.48 11.78 1.08
N HIS A 45 5.01 10.72 0.42
CA HIS A 45 5.44 10.44 -0.94
C HIS A 45 4.98 11.53 -1.93
N LYS A 46 3.76 12.05 -1.80
CA LYS A 46 3.29 13.18 -2.60
C LYS A 46 4.12 14.43 -2.38
N GLU A 47 4.48 14.73 -1.13
CA GLU A 47 5.37 15.85 -0.79
C GLU A 47 6.75 15.70 -1.44
N LEU A 48 7.32 14.49 -1.43
CA LEU A 48 8.59 14.20 -2.11
C LEU A 48 8.49 14.40 -3.63
N LEU A 49 7.41 13.94 -4.26
CA LEU A 49 7.19 14.15 -5.69
C LEU A 49 7.10 15.65 -6.01
N LEU A 50 6.34 16.40 -5.21
CA LEU A 50 6.20 17.85 -5.38
C LEU A 50 7.55 18.56 -5.21
N ALA A 51 8.35 18.18 -4.21
CA ALA A 51 9.68 18.73 -3.99
C ALA A 51 10.64 18.44 -5.16
N ALA A 52 10.46 17.31 -5.85
CA ALA A 52 11.17 16.97 -7.08
C ALA A 52 10.62 17.69 -8.34
N GLY A 53 9.63 18.58 -8.20
CA GLY A 53 8.98 19.28 -9.30
C GLY A 53 7.93 18.45 -10.05
N ILE A 54 7.62 17.24 -9.57
CA ILE A 54 6.64 16.35 -10.18
C ILE A 54 5.26 16.67 -9.60
N HIS A 55 4.40 17.21 -10.45
CA HIS A 55 3.04 17.61 -10.07
C HIS A 55 2.07 16.48 -10.36
N VAL A 56 1.58 15.82 -9.31
CA VAL A 56 0.55 14.77 -9.43
C VAL A 56 -0.82 15.43 -9.52
N SER A 57 -1.42 15.45 -10.72
CA SER A 57 -2.76 15.98 -10.91
C SER A 57 -3.85 14.98 -10.53
N GLU A 58 -4.99 15.45 -10.04
CA GLU A 58 -6.15 14.59 -9.73
C GLU A 58 -6.65 13.84 -10.98
N GLN A 59 -6.69 14.52 -12.12
CA GLN A 59 -7.04 13.91 -13.41
C GLN A 59 -6.07 12.78 -13.78
N GLY A 60 -4.76 13.02 -13.66
CA GLY A 60 -3.75 12.00 -13.96
C GLY A 60 -3.86 10.77 -13.04
N VAL A 61 -4.19 11.00 -11.77
CA VAL A 61 -4.49 9.90 -10.82
C VAL A 61 -5.74 9.13 -11.23
N ALA A 62 -6.81 9.82 -11.63
CA ALA A 62 -8.04 9.19 -12.08
C ALA A 62 -7.83 8.34 -13.34
N GLU A 63 -7.10 8.87 -14.33
CA GLU A 63 -6.77 8.16 -15.57
C GLU A 63 -5.86 6.95 -15.31
N ALA A 64 -4.85 7.10 -14.45
CA ALA A 64 -3.99 5.99 -14.04
C ALA A 64 -4.81 4.90 -13.32
N ARG A 65 -5.75 5.30 -12.43
CA ARG A 65 -6.65 4.36 -11.76
C ARG A 65 -7.56 3.63 -12.74
N ALA A 66 -8.13 4.34 -13.71
CA ALA A 66 -9.00 3.75 -14.72
C ALA A 66 -8.24 2.73 -15.58
N ARG A 67 -7.02 3.06 -16.03
CA ARG A 67 -6.16 2.12 -16.76
C ARG A 67 -5.86 0.86 -15.95
N ARG A 68 -5.52 1.00 -14.66
CA ARG A 68 -5.27 -0.14 -13.78
C ARG A 68 -6.51 -1.03 -13.65
N LEU A 69 -7.69 -0.43 -13.40
CA LEU A 69 -8.94 -1.17 -13.26
C LEU A 69 -9.35 -1.87 -14.57
N GLY A 70 -9.08 -1.25 -15.73
CA GLY A 70 -9.29 -1.88 -17.03
C GLY A 70 -8.45 -3.14 -17.21
N VAL A 71 -7.16 -3.07 -16.88
CA VAL A 71 -6.27 -4.24 -16.91
C VAL A 71 -6.71 -5.31 -15.91
N GLU A 72 -7.09 -4.92 -14.69
CA GLU A 72 -7.58 -5.86 -13.67
C GLU A 72 -8.86 -6.58 -14.09
N ALA A 73 -9.76 -5.90 -14.80
CA ALA A 73 -11.00 -6.50 -15.31
C ALA A 73 -10.75 -7.56 -16.40
N GLU A 74 -9.66 -7.44 -17.16
CA GLU A 74 -9.29 -8.40 -18.21
C GLU A 74 -8.57 -9.64 -17.65
N TRP A 75 -8.12 -9.60 -16.39
CA TRP A 75 -7.36 -10.70 -15.80
C TRP A 75 -8.29 -11.72 -15.16
N SER A 76 -8.12 -12.99 -15.53
CA SER A 76 -8.74 -14.07 -14.78
C SER A 76 -8.17 -14.12 -13.34
N PRO A 77 -8.96 -14.58 -12.35
CA PRO A 77 -8.49 -14.75 -10.99
C PRO A 77 -7.20 -15.59 -10.90
N GLU A 78 -7.12 -16.66 -11.67
CA GLU A 78 -5.96 -17.56 -11.77
C GLU A 78 -4.71 -16.82 -12.25
N ARG A 79 -4.84 -15.96 -13.27
CA ARG A 79 -3.74 -15.13 -13.77
C ARG A 79 -3.26 -14.15 -12.70
N PHE A 80 -4.19 -13.51 -12.00
CA PHE A 80 -3.87 -12.57 -10.95
C PHE A 80 -3.13 -13.22 -9.78
N GLU A 81 -3.57 -14.42 -9.35
CA GLU A 81 -2.88 -15.18 -8.30
C GLU A 81 -1.48 -15.63 -8.73
N ALA A 82 -1.34 -16.14 -9.95
CA ALA A 82 -0.04 -16.52 -10.49
C ALA A 82 0.94 -15.33 -10.52
N GLU A 83 0.48 -14.15 -10.93
CA GLU A 83 1.33 -12.96 -10.98
C GLU A 83 1.70 -12.47 -9.58
N ARG A 84 0.75 -12.48 -8.62
CA ARG A 84 1.05 -12.16 -7.22
C ARG A 84 2.04 -13.12 -6.59
N ALA A 85 1.99 -14.40 -6.94
CA ALA A 85 2.95 -15.39 -6.46
C ALA A 85 4.37 -15.07 -6.96
N LYS A 86 4.53 -14.69 -8.23
CA LYS A 86 5.82 -14.25 -8.78
C LYS A 86 6.37 -13.03 -8.07
N ILE A 87 5.54 -12.00 -7.86
CA ILE A 87 5.97 -10.77 -7.18
C ILE A 87 6.41 -11.07 -5.75
N ARG A 88 5.67 -11.92 -5.03
CA ARG A 88 6.03 -12.33 -3.67
C ARG A 88 7.37 -13.07 -3.64
N ALA A 89 7.55 -14.04 -4.53
CA ALA A 89 8.81 -14.77 -4.65
C ALA A 89 9.98 -13.85 -4.99
N ALA A 90 9.79 -12.85 -5.86
CA ALA A 90 10.80 -11.86 -6.19
C ALA A 90 11.16 -10.97 -4.97
N MET A 91 10.16 -10.48 -4.22
CA MET A 91 10.42 -9.71 -3.00
C MET A 91 11.14 -10.55 -1.93
N GLU A 92 10.78 -11.82 -1.78
CA GLU A 92 11.46 -12.74 -0.87
C GLU A 92 12.90 -13.01 -1.29
N ALA A 93 13.18 -13.14 -2.59
CA ALA A 93 14.54 -13.26 -3.12
C ALA A 93 15.39 -11.99 -2.90
N GLU A 94 14.82 -10.81 -3.15
CA GLU A 94 15.48 -9.53 -2.88
C GLU A 94 15.77 -9.32 -1.39
N MET A 95 14.84 -9.71 -0.50
CA MET A 95 15.04 -9.62 0.95
C MET A 95 16.06 -10.62 1.48
N ASN A 96 16.23 -11.78 0.83
CA ASN A 96 17.20 -12.80 1.20
C ASN A 96 18.59 -12.58 0.59
N GLY A 97 18.79 -11.52 -0.20
CA GLY A 97 20.10 -11.03 -0.60
C GLY A 97 20.79 -11.85 -1.69
N ASP A 98 20.06 -12.29 -2.72
CA ASP A 98 20.70 -12.82 -3.92
C ASP A 98 20.88 -11.69 -4.95
N ASP A 99 22.02 -11.00 -4.85
CA ASP A 99 22.43 -9.87 -5.70
C ASP A 99 22.86 -10.35 -7.10
N THR A 100 22.00 -11.12 -7.77
CA THR A 100 22.18 -11.57 -9.16
C THR A 100 21.30 -10.76 -10.10
N ALA A 101 21.45 -9.44 -10.07
CA ALA A 101 21.04 -8.62 -11.21
C ALA A 101 21.91 -9.03 -12.42
N PRO A 102 21.31 -9.44 -13.57
CA PRO A 102 22.09 -9.63 -14.77
C PRO A 102 22.61 -8.26 -15.20
N ARG A 103 23.93 -8.04 -15.09
CA ARG A 103 24.60 -6.97 -15.80
C ARG A 103 24.28 -7.18 -17.28
N ALA A 104 23.51 -6.28 -17.86
CA ALA A 104 23.38 -6.19 -19.30
C ALA A 104 24.77 -5.83 -19.84
N ASP A 105 25.51 -6.83 -20.31
CA ASP A 105 26.72 -6.64 -21.09
C ASP A 105 26.33 -5.87 -22.36
N ALA A 106 26.80 -4.62 -22.43
CA ALA A 106 26.83 -3.86 -23.66
C ALA A 106 27.95 -4.43 -24.53
N ALA A 107 27.59 -5.02 -25.67
CA ALA A 107 28.46 -5.32 -26.79
C ALA A 107 27.92 -4.61 -28.04
#